data_AF-A0A2N8MQA0-F1
#
_entry.id   AF-A0A2N8MQA0-F1
#
_cell.length_a   1.000
_cell.length_b   1.000
_cell.length_c   1.000
_cell.angle_alpha   90.00
_cell.angle_beta   90.00
_cell.angle_gamma   90.00
#
_symmetry.space_group_name_H-M   'P 1'
#
loop_
_entity.id
_entity.type
_entity.pdbx_description
1 polymer ?
#
loop_
_entity_poly.entity_id
_entity_poly.type
_entity_poly.pdbx_seq_one_letter_code
_entity_poly.pdbx_strand_id
1 'polypeptide(L)'
;MRRKRSVLRAVVGATVLSAGMITLAPLAQATTIPVACGESALVDAVNLANSTVASDTLTLAGGCTYALTSPHGGLANGLPVITTPIELLGPATITRTSLLPFRIAEVGPTGNLTLTTSVAFTNGNVVGNGGAILNRGAVTLTTSSLSGNYATLAGGGLANADTPSGTAPAASFTRSSVLGNTALLQGGGIYNGLRGTLTTTGVSGTPMLISGNSGAQGGGIAAVDSTATTITQTAVTVNHALLTAGGVHRTNGTMTTNNAPITANTPGNCVGSAPAVPNCTG
;
A
#
# COMPACT_ATOMS: atom_id res chain seq x y z
N MET A 1 61.09 70.48 34.54
CA MET A 1 61.23 69.02 34.57
C MET A 1 60.15 68.39 33.68
N ARG A 2 60.54 67.83 32.54
CA ARG A 2 59.65 67.16 31.57
C ARG A 2 59.22 65.80 32.13
N ARG A 3 57.93 65.52 32.26
CA ARG A 3 57.41 64.15 32.44
C ARG A 3 56.46 63.77 31.32
N LYS A 4 56.70 62.57 30.82
CA LYS A 4 56.29 61.99 29.53
C LYS A 4 54.79 61.72 29.47
N ARG A 5 54.20 61.96 28.29
CA ARG A 5 52.84 61.53 27.91
C ARG A 5 52.89 60.05 27.53
N SER A 6 52.04 59.23 28.14
CA SER A 6 51.85 57.81 27.80
C SER A 6 50.54 57.70 27.01
N VAL A 7 50.62 57.24 25.77
CA VAL A 7 49.49 57.02 24.86
C VAL A 7 48.95 55.61 25.10
N LEU A 8 47.69 55.49 25.54
CA LEU A 8 46.98 54.22 25.62
C LEU A 8 46.30 53.96 24.27
N ARG A 9 46.73 52.91 23.56
CA ARG A 9 46.10 52.44 22.32
C ARG A 9 44.88 51.59 22.67
N ALA A 10 43.69 52.04 22.26
CA ALA A 10 42.47 51.24 22.31
C ALA A 10 42.41 50.28 21.10
N VAL A 11 42.28 48.99 21.36
CA VAL A 11 42.05 47.95 20.35
C VAL A 11 40.55 47.88 20.11
N VAL A 12 40.10 48.21 18.90
CA VAL A 12 38.71 48.02 18.46
C VAL A 12 38.60 46.62 17.85
N GLY A 13 37.99 45.69 18.57
CA GLY A 13 37.60 44.38 18.04
C GLY A 13 36.28 44.52 17.28
N ALA A 14 36.31 44.31 15.96
CA ALA A 14 35.10 44.25 15.14
C ALA A 14 34.48 42.85 15.23
N THR A 15 33.34 42.73 15.90
CA THR A 15 32.51 41.52 15.89
C THR A 15 31.69 41.48 14.60
N VAL A 16 31.97 40.50 13.74
CA VAL A 16 31.14 40.19 12.57
C VAL A 16 29.94 39.37 13.05
N LEU A 17 28.78 39.99 13.15
CA LEU A 17 27.50 39.31 13.34
C LEU A 17 27.03 38.78 11.97
N SER A 18 27.27 37.51 11.70
CA SER A 18 26.64 36.78 10.60
C SER A 18 25.15 36.61 10.90
N ALA A 19 24.32 37.45 10.31
CA ALA A 19 22.88 37.25 10.28
C ALA A 19 22.56 36.02 9.41
N GLY A 20 22.40 34.86 10.05
CA GLY A 20 21.86 33.67 9.38
C GLY A 20 20.41 33.95 8.98
N MET A 21 20.16 34.09 7.67
CA MET A 21 18.80 34.07 7.15
C MET A 21 18.22 32.67 7.36
N ILE A 22 17.35 32.52 8.35
CA ILE A 22 16.49 31.34 8.46
C ILE A 22 15.49 31.45 7.32
N THR A 23 15.74 30.78 6.20
CA THR A 23 14.70 30.54 5.21
C THR A 23 13.70 29.59 5.84
N LEU A 24 12.60 30.12 6.37
CA LEU A 24 11.43 29.33 6.70
C LEU A 24 10.95 28.70 5.40
N ALA A 25 11.26 27.41 5.21
CA ALA A 25 10.63 26.64 4.14
C ALA A 25 9.12 26.73 4.39
N PRO A 26 8.31 27.10 3.38
CA PRO A 26 6.86 27.07 3.54
C PRO A 26 6.46 25.65 3.96
N LEU A 27 5.62 25.56 4.99
CA LEU A 27 4.97 24.31 5.36
C LEU A 27 4.24 23.81 4.10
N ALA A 28 4.66 22.66 3.56
CA ALA A 28 3.96 22.00 2.47
C ALA A 28 2.54 21.68 2.97
N GLN A 29 1.58 22.54 2.63
CA GLN A 29 0.18 22.27 2.89
C GLN A 29 -0.25 21.17 1.93
N ALA A 30 -0.77 20.08 2.47
CA ALA A 30 -1.37 19.03 1.66
C ALA A 30 -2.51 19.64 0.82
N THR A 31 -2.40 19.58 -0.50
CA THR A 31 -3.43 20.14 -1.38
C THR A 31 -4.59 19.17 -1.44
N THR A 32 -5.79 19.65 -1.15
CA THR A 32 -7.02 18.88 -1.35
C THR A 32 -7.59 19.18 -2.73
N ILE A 33 -7.69 18.16 -3.58
CA ILE A 33 -8.13 18.27 -4.97
C ILE A 33 -9.47 17.54 -5.11
N PRO A 34 -10.59 18.23 -5.36
CA PRO A 34 -11.86 17.56 -5.62
C PRO A 34 -11.83 16.87 -6.99
N VAL A 35 -12.26 15.61 -7.04
CA VAL A 35 -12.27 14.80 -8.25
C VAL A 35 -13.72 14.58 -8.69
N ALA A 36 -14.10 15.14 -9.84
CA ALA A 36 -15.41 14.89 -10.44
C ALA A 36 -15.61 13.40 -10.75
N CYS A 37 -16.86 12.93 -10.81
CA CYS A 37 -17.15 11.53 -11.08
C CYS A 37 -16.85 11.19 -12.56
N GLY A 38 -15.80 10.41 -12.82
CA GLY A 38 -15.41 10.00 -14.16
C GLY A 38 -13.96 9.54 -14.27
N GLU A 39 -13.69 8.65 -15.23
CA GLU A 39 -12.35 8.10 -15.48
C GLU A 39 -11.33 9.20 -15.76
N SER A 40 -11.61 10.09 -16.71
CA SER A 40 -10.69 11.17 -17.10
C SER A 40 -10.36 12.08 -15.92
N ALA A 41 -11.37 12.49 -15.14
CA ALA A 41 -11.17 13.34 -13.96
C ALA A 41 -10.27 12.68 -12.91
N LEU A 42 -10.42 11.37 -12.68
CA LEU A 42 -9.55 10.63 -11.76
C LEU A 42 -8.12 10.53 -12.30
N VAL A 43 -7.96 10.20 -13.57
CA VAL A 43 -6.64 10.10 -14.22
C VAL A 43 -5.91 11.44 -14.22
N ASP A 44 -6.60 12.53 -14.56
CA ASP A 44 -6.05 13.88 -14.56
C ASP A 44 -5.62 14.31 -13.14
N ALA A 45 -6.44 14.00 -12.13
CA ALA A 45 -6.12 14.30 -10.74
C ALA A 45 -4.89 13.52 -10.25
N VAL A 46 -4.74 12.24 -10.62
CA VAL A 46 -3.55 11.45 -10.29
C VAL A 46 -2.31 11.98 -11.02
N ASN A 47 -2.42 12.33 -12.30
CA ASN A 47 -1.30 12.95 -13.04
C ASN A 47 -0.87 14.28 -12.42
N LEU A 48 -1.83 15.10 -12.01
CA LEU A 48 -1.56 16.37 -11.32
C LEU A 48 -0.82 16.11 -10.00
N ALA A 49 -1.30 15.18 -9.17
CA ALA A 49 -0.65 14.84 -7.91
C ALA A 49 0.75 14.22 -8.08
N ASN A 50 0.96 13.44 -9.15
CA ASN A 50 2.29 12.93 -9.51
C ASN A 50 3.25 14.03 -10.01
N SER A 51 2.74 15.19 -10.43
CA SER A 51 3.56 16.31 -10.90
C SER A 51 4.11 17.19 -9.77
N THR A 52 3.66 16.97 -8.53
CA THR A 52 4.12 17.70 -7.34
C THR A 52 4.98 16.79 -6.45
N VAL A 53 5.84 17.37 -5.62
CA VAL A 53 6.54 16.61 -4.57
C VAL A 53 5.77 16.58 -3.25
N ALA A 54 4.62 17.26 -3.20
CA ALA A 54 3.79 17.37 -2.00
C ALA A 54 2.93 16.11 -1.83
N SER A 55 2.41 15.93 -0.62
CA SER A 55 1.36 14.95 -0.38
C SER A 55 0.03 15.57 -0.77
N ASP A 56 -0.65 15.00 -1.76
CA ASP A 56 -1.94 15.49 -2.24
C ASP A 56 -3.08 14.56 -1.82
N THR A 57 -4.20 15.14 -1.41
CA THR A 57 -5.44 14.42 -1.08
C THR A 57 -6.46 14.63 -2.18
N LEU A 58 -6.77 13.57 -2.92
CA LEU A 58 -7.78 13.54 -3.96
C LEU A 58 -9.13 13.17 -3.33
N THR A 59 -10.01 14.16 -3.17
CA THR A 59 -11.36 13.96 -2.63
C THR A 59 -12.28 13.46 -3.73
N LEU A 60 -12.61 12.17 -3.68
CA LEU A 60 -13.46 11.52 -4.66
C LEU A 60 -14.92 11.95 -4.48
N ALA A 61 -15.65 12.05 -5.60
CA ALA A 61 -17.07 12.31 -5.58
C ALA A 61 -17.80 11.21 -4.78
N GLY A 62 -18.51 11.61 -3.72
CA GLY A 62 -19.12 10.69 -2.76
C GLY A 62 -20.06 9.68 -3.43
N GLY A 63 -19.80 8.38 -3.22
CA GLY A 63 -20.55 7.27 -3.79
C GLY A 63 -20.33 7.01 -5.28
N CYS A 64 -19.46 7.78 -5.94
CA CYS A 64 -19.17 7.62 -7.36
C CYS A 64 -18.53 6.24 -7.65
N THR A 65 -18.86 5.70 -8.82
CA THR A 65 -18.13 4.59 -9.43
C THR A 65 -17.27 5.11 -10.57
N TYR A 66 -15.96 5.13 -10.36
CA TYR A 66 -14.95 5.45 -11.36
C TYR A 66 -14.64 4.20 -12.18
N ALA A 67 -15.30 4.07 -13.33
CA ALA A 67 -15.13 2.96 -14.25
C ALA A 67 -13.91 3.17 -15.16
N LEU A 68 -12.85 2.40 -14.94
CA LEU A 68 -11.65 2.40 -15.78
C LEU A 68 -11.88 1.56 -17.03
N THR A 69 -11.82 2.18 -18.20
CA THR A 69 -12.10 1.55 -19.50
C THR A 69 -10.83 1.26 -20.31
N SER A 70 -9.73 1.95 -19.98
CA SER A 70 -8.40 1.74 -20.57
C SER A 70 -7.28 1.83 -19.53
N PRO A 71 -6.08 1.33 -19.81
CA PRO A 71 -4.92 1.55 -18.95
C PRO A 71 -4.30 2.94 -19.21
N HIS A 72 -3.79 3.57 -18.14
CA HIS A 72 -3.23 4.92 -18.12
C HIS A 72 -1.79 5.00 -17.55
N GLY A 73 -1.25 3.90 -17.01
CA GLY A 73 0.12 3.80 -16.48
C GLY A 73 0.97 2.79 -17.24
N GLY A 74 0.91 2.78 -18.57
CA GLY A 74 1.43 1.71 -19.43
C GLY A 74 0.33 0.75 -19.87
N LEU A 75 0.66 -0.50 -20.22
CA LEU A 75 -0.34 -1.48 -20.70
C LEU A 75 -1.07 -2.23 -19.58
N ALA A 76 -0.57 -2.17 -18.35
CA ALA A 76 -1.02 -3.03 -17.26
C ALA A 76 -1.69 -2.28 -16.09
N ASN A 77 -1.81 -0.95 -16.16
CA ASN A 77 -2.19 -0.11 -15.02
C ASN A 77 -3.36 0.81 -15.39
N GLY A 78 -4.48 0.68 -14.69
CA GLY A 78 -5.69 1.48 -14.88
C GLY A 78 -5.56 2.93 -14.39
N LEU A 79 -4.64 3.21 -13.47
CA LEU A 79 -4.24 4.57 -13.11
C LEU A 79 -2.83 4.85 -13.63
N PRO A 80 -2.44 6.12 -13.80
CA PRO A 80 -1.04 6.49 -13.88
C PRO A 80 -0.28 5.89 -12.69
N VAL A 81 0.97 5.46 -12.90
CA VAL A 81 1.79 4.89 -11.82
C VAL A 81 1.95 5.91 -10.71
N ILE A 82 1.65 5.53 -9.47
CA ILE A 82 1.76 6.42 -8.31
C ILE A 82 3.23 6.56 -7.96
N THR A 83 3.78 7.76 -8.14
CA THR A 83 5.21 8.07 -7.91
C THR A 83 5.44 9.04 -6.76
N THR A 84 4.37 9.68 -6.28
CA THR A 84 4.36 10.65 -5.17
C THR A 84 3.38 10.18 -4.08
N PRO A 85 3.36 10.83 -2.90
CA PRO A 85 2.35 10.54 -1.89
C PRO A 85 0.97 11.05 -2.31
N ILE A 86 0.02 10.13 -2.49
CA ILE A 86 -1.36 10.40 -2.90
C ILE A 86 -2.33 9.73 -1.93
N GLU A 87 -3.24 10.50 -1.35
CA GLU A 87 -4.40 10.00 -0.63
C GLU A 87 -5.64 10.04 -1.54
N LEU A 88 -6.34 8.91 -1.68
CA LEU A 88 -7.68 8.85 -2.24
C LEU A 88 -8.69 8.83 -1.09
N LEU A 89 -9.48 9.90 -0.97
CA LEU A 89 -10.47 10.08 0.07
C LEU A 89 -11.87 9.80 -0.49
N GLY A 90 -12.50 8.74 0.02
CA GLY A 90 -13.85 8.30 -0.39
C GLY A 90 -14.99 8.92 0.42
N PRO A 91 -16.21 8.34 0.33
CA PRO A 91 -16.53 7.02 -0.23
C PRO A 91 -16.56 7.01 -1.76
N ALA A 92 -15.97 5.99 -2.39
CA ALA A 92 -16.05 5.79 -3.84
C ALA A 92 -15.61 4.36 -4.24
N THR A 93 -16.04 3.91 -5.41
CA THR A 93 -15.56 2.66 -6.02
C THR A 93 -14.72 3.00 -7.25
N ILE A 94 -13.51 2.44 -7.34
CA ILE A 94 -12.69 2.47 -8.55
C ILE A 94 -12.66 1.04 -9.10
N THR A 95 -13.15 0.85 -10.31
CA THR A 95 -13.40 -0.48 -10.86
C THR A 95 -12.99 -0.57 -12.31
N ARG A 96 -12.40 -1.69 -12.72
CA ARG A 96 -12.14 -1.95 -14.12
C ARG A 96 -13.41 -2.47 -14.80
N THR A 97 -13.78 -1.86 -15.93
CA THR A 97 -14.92 -2.26 -16.77
C THR A 97 -14.53 -2.66 -18.19
N SER A 98 -13.23 -2.61 -18.51
CA SER A 98 -12.68 -2.98 -19.81
C SER A 98 -12.74 -4.49 -20.07
N LEU A 99 -12.59 -4.90 -21.35
CA LEU A 99 -12.25 -6.27 -21.71
C LEU A 99 -10.73 -6.52 -21.68
N LEU A 100 -9.93 -5.46 -21.76
CA LEU A 100 -8.47 -5.56 -21.68
C LEU A 100 -8.03 -5.81 -20.22
N PRO A 101 -7.02 -6.66 -20.01
CA PRO A 101 -6.49 -6.92 -18.68
C PRO A 101 -5.54 -5.80 -18.24
N PHE A 102 -5.90 -5.11 -17.15
CA PHE A 102 -5.01 -4.26 -16.36
C PHE A 102 -5.43 -4.27 -14.87
N ARG A 103 -4.48 -3.96 -13.99
CA ARG A 103 -4.73 -3.76 -12.55
C ARG A 103 -5.32 -2.37 -12.29
N ILE A 104 -5.82 -2.11 -11.09
CA ILE A 104 -6.31 -0.78 -10.73
C ILE A 104 -5.15 0.21 -10.55
N ALA A 105 -4.16 -0.11 -9.72
CA ALA A 105 -3.04 0.78 -9.43
C ALA A 105 -1.68 0.05 -9.37
N GLU A 106 -0.63 0.76 -9.77
CA GLU A 106 0.75 0.42 -9.44
C GLU A 106 1.35 1.56 -8.60
N VAL A 107 2.01 1.21 -7.50
CA VAL A 107 2.77 2.14 -6.68
C VAL A 107 4.25 1.91 -6.93
N GLY A 108 4.91 2.91 -7.50
CA GLY A 108 6.34 2.87 -7.79
C GLY A 108 7.21 2.93 -6.53
N PRO A 109 8.54 2.76 -6.65
CA PRO A 109 9.45 2.71 -5.49
C PRO A 109 9.46 3.97 -4.61
N THR A 110 9.08 5.13 -5.15
CA THR A 110 8.94 6.39 -4.42
C THR A 110 7.49 6.74 -4.07
N GLY A 111 6.53 5.97 -4.58
CA GLY A 111 5.11 6.23 -4.41
C GLY A 111 4.61 5.84 -3.04
N ASN A 112 3.58 6.56 -2.59
CA ASN A 112 2.80 6.21 -1.40
C ASN A 112 1.32 6.40 -1.71
N LEU A 113 0.56 5.31 -1.74
CA LEU A 113 -0.88 5.33 -1.97
C LEU A 113 -1.62 5.10 -0.66
N THR A 114 -2.43 6.08 -0.26
CA THR A 114 -3.31 5.95 0.90
C THR A 114 -4.77 5.95 0.45
N LEU A 115 -5.56 4.97 0.91
CA LEU A 115 -7.01 4.88 0.64
C LEU A 115 -7.78 5.05 1.95
N THR A 116 -8.58 6.10 2.07
CA THR A 116 -9.33 6.43 3.30
C THR A 116 -10.82 6.57 3.03
N THR A 117 -11.63 6.26 4.05
CA THR A 117 -13.09 6.52 4.03
C THR A 117 -13.82 5.77 2.92
N SER A 118 -13.81 4.44 2.97
CA SER A 118 -14.60 3.56 2.08
C SER A 118 -14.28 3.71 0.59
N VAL A 119 -12.98 3.72 0.26
CA VAL A 119 -12.54 3.53 -1.13
C VAL A 119 -12.46 2.04 -1.43
N ALA A 120 -13.09 1.60 -2.52
CA ALA A 120 -13.11 0.20 -2.94
C ALA A 120 -12.41 0.05 -4.30
N PHE A 121 -11.40 -0.82 -4.38
CA PHE A 121 -10.78 -1.22 -5.64
C PHE A 121 -11.32 -2.59 -6.05
N THR A 122 -11.94 -2.65 -7.23
CA THR A 122 -12.65 -3.86 -7.67
C THR A 122 -12.40 -4.23 -9.13
N ASN A 123 -12.58 -5.52 -9.44
CA ASN A 123 -12.54 -6.07 -10.80
C ASN A 123 -11.23 -5.85 -11.59
N GLY A 124 -10.14 -5.44 -10.93
CA GLY A 124 -8.82 -5.42 -11.54
C GLY A 124 -8.47 -6.81 -12.06
N ASN A 125 -7.90 -6.89 -13.26
CA ASN A 125 -7.58 -8.18 -13.89
C ASN A 125 -6.29 -8.00 -14.67
N VAL A 126 -5.24 -8.71 -14.29
CA VAL A 126 -3.93 -8.48 -14.92
C VAL A 126 -3.19 -9.76 -15.21
N VAL A 127 -2.48 -9.75 -16.34
CA VAL A 127 -1.41 -10.70 -16.61
C VAL A 127 -0.16 -10.22 -15.88
N GLY A 128 0.02 -10.65 -14.63
CA GLY A 128 1.09 -10.17 -13.74
C GLY A 128 0.76 -10.33 -12.25
N ASN A 129 1.51 -9.63 -11.39
CA ASN A 129 1.30 -9.61 -9.93
C ASN A 129 0.45 -8.42 -9.51
N GLY A 130 -0.47 -8.54 -8.55
CA GLY A 130 -1.21 -7.39 -8.00
C GLY A 130 -2.43 -7.02 -8.86
N GLY A 131 -3.50 -7.80 -8.75
CA GLY A 131 -4.72 -7.60 -9.55
C GLY A 131 -5.42 -6.29 -9.26
N ALA A 132 -5.54 -5.89 -7.99
CA ALA A 132 -5.93 -4.53 -7.62
C ALA A 132 -4.70 -3.62 -7.57
N ILE A 133 -3.72 -3.97 -6.72
CA ILE A 133 -2.55 -3.13 -6.45
C ILE A 133 -1.25 -3.94 -6.63
N LEU A 134 -0.36 -3.45 -7.49
CA LEU A 134 1.05 -3.82 -7.48
C LEU A 134 1.81 -2.79 -6.65
N ASN A 135 2.38 -3.20 -5.51
CA ASN A 135 3.09 -2.30 -4.61
C ASN A 135 4.60 -2.53 -4.66
N ARG A 136 5.33 -1.48 -5.00
CA ARG A 136 6.80 -1.39 -4.94
C ARG A 136 7.28 -0.28 -3.99
N GLY A 137 6.34 0.48 -3.42
CA GLY A 137 6.59 1.59 -2.49
C GLY A 137 5.79 1.37 -1.21
N ALA A 138 4.89 2.30 -0.88
CA ALA A 138 4.04 2.20 0.30
C ALA A 138 2.55 2.22 -0.05
N VAL A 139 1.77 1.37 0.62
CA VAL A 139 0.31 1.33 0.50
C VAL A 139 -0.32 1.32 1.90
N THR A 140 -1.28 2.21 2.13
CA THR A 140 -2.07 2.23 3.37
C THR A 140 -3.57 2.23 3.06
N LEU A 141 -4.33 1.30 3.62
CA LEU A 141 -5.78 1.24 3.50
C LEU A 141 -6.43 1.40 4.88
N THR A 142 -7.24 2.43 5.05
CA THR A 142 -8.00 2.67 6.29
C THR A 142 -9.49 2.74 6.01
N THR A 143 -10.25 1.74 6.49
CA THR A 143 -11.69 1.62 6.18
C THR A 143 -11.97 1.49 4.68
N SER A 144 -11.15 0.74 3.96
CA SER A 144 -11.21 0.60 2.50
C SER A 144 -11.27 -0.87 2.10
N SER A 145 -11.40 -1.21 0.82
CA SER A 145 -11.50 -2.63 0.43
C SER A 145 -10.87 -2.95 -0.92
N LEU A 146 -10.37 -4.19 -1.03
CA LEU A 146 -9.90 -4.80 -2.27
C LEU A 146 -10.78 -6.03 -2.53
N SER A 147 -11.58 -6.02 -3.61
CA SER A 147 -12.45 -7.17 -3.88
C SER A 147 -12.65 -7.55 -5.34
N GLY A 148 -12.80 -8.86 -5.61
CA GLY A 148 -13.06 -9.37 -6.95
C GLY A 148 -11.91 -9.13 -7.94
N ASN A 149 -10.67 -8.98 -7.45
CA ASN A 149 -9.52 -8.71 -8.31
C ASN A 149 -8.79 -10.01 -8.69
N TYR A 150 -8.19 -10.03 -9.87
CA TYR A 150 -7.56 -11.20 -10.48
C TYR A 150 -6.13 -10.90 -10.95
N ALA A 151 -5.20 -11.80 -10.63
CA ALA A 151 -3.81 -11.76 -11.08
C ALA A 151 -3.38 -13.13 -11.61
N THR A 152 -2.72 -13.18 -12.78
CA THR A 152 -2.15 -14.45 -13.28
C THR A 152 -0.90 -14.90 -12.52
N LEU A 153 -0.27 -14.02 -11.74
CA LEU A 153 0.87 -14.36 -10.88
C LEU A 153 0.45 -14.31 -9.41
N ALA A 154 1.05 -13.46 -8.59
CA ALA A 154 0.81 -13.38 -7.16
C ALA A 154 -0.03 -12.15 -6.76
N GLY A 155 -0.77 -12.24 -5.65
CA GLY A 155 -1.50 -11.11 -5.07
C GLY A 155 -2.71 -10.68 -5.91
N GLY A 156 -3.83 -11.39 -5.80
CA GLY A 156 -5.06 -11.01 -6.51
C GLY A 156 -5.54 -9.63 -6.07
N GLY A 157 -5.60 -9.39 -4.77
CA GLY A 157 -5.88 -8.07 -4.20
C GLY A 157 -4.65 -7.17 -4.23
N LEU A 158 -3.58 -7.58 -3.54
CA LEU A 158 -2.34 -6.80 -3.45
C LEU A 158 -1.11 -7.68 -3.54
N ALA A 159 -0.09 -7.23 -4.27
CA ALA A 159 1.24 -7.82 -4.28
C ALA A 159 2.30 -6.80 -3.85
N ASN A 160 2.95 -7.03 -2.71
CA ASN A 160 4.22 -6.39 -2.38
C ASN A 160 5.33 -7.09 -3.17
N ALA A 161 5.85 -6.41 -4.18
CA ALA A 161 6.87 -6.95 -5.08
C ALA A 161 8.10 -6.05 -5.04
N ASP A 162 9.18 -6.56 -4.44
CA ASP A 162 10.43 -5.82 -4.31
C ASP A 162 11.03 -5.41 -5.66
N THR A 163 11.82 -4.35 -5.61
CA THR A 163 12.76 -4.02 -6.66
C THR A 163 14.16 -4.10 -6.04
N PRO A 164 15.09 -4.90 -6.59
CA PRO A 164 16.40 -5.14 -5.95
C PRO A 164 17.18 -3.88 -5.58
N SER A 165 16.96 -2.77 -6.29
CA SER A 165 17.63 -1.48 -6.09
C SER A 165 16.74 -0.39 -5.49
N GLY A 166 15.55 -0.72 -4.97
CA GLY A 166 14.56 0.26 -4.52
C GLY A 166 14.16 0.17 -3.04
N THR A 167 13.19 1.02 -2.69
CA THR A 167 12.47 0.98 -1.42
C THR A 167 11.79 -0.38 -1.27
N ALA A 168 11.93 -0.99 -0.09
CA ALA A 168 11.23 -2.23 0.20
C ALA A 168 9.71 -1.97 0.26
N PRO A 169 8.87 -2.81 -0.38
CA PRO A 169 7.44 -2.58 -0.42
C PRO A 169 6.80 -2.76 0.97
N ALA A 170 5.94 -1.82 1.35
CA ALA A 170 5.23 -1.84 2.62
C ALA A 170 3.73 -1.69 2.41
N ALA A 171 2.93 -2.54 3.06
CA ALA A 171 1.48 -2.46 3.03
C ALA A 171 0.88 -2.50 4.45
N SER A 172 -0.05 -1.59 4.72
CA SER A 172 -0.78 -1.50 5.98
C SER A 172 -2.29 -1.46 5.73
N PHE A 173 -3.03 -2.31 6.43
CA PHE A 173 -4.49 -2.39 6.36
C PHE A 173 -5.07 -2.19 7.76
N THR A 174 -5.92 -1.19 7.93
CA THR A 174 -6.66 -0.93 9.18
C THR A 174 -8.16 -0.91 8.90
N ARG A 175 -8.89 -1.88 9.46
CA ARG A 175 -10.33 -2.07 9.21
C ARG A 175 -10.67 -2.13 7.70
N SER A 176 -9.79 -2.74 6.90
CA SER A 176 -9.91 -2.77 5.45
C SER A 176 -10.00 -4.19 4.93
N SER A 177 -11.04 -4.55 4.20
CA SER A 177 -11.29 -5.95 3.82
C SER A 177 -10.61 -6.36 2.52
N VAL A 178 -10.22 -7.64 2.42
CA VAL A 178 -9.69 -8.25 1.19
C VAL A 178 -10.53 -9.47 0.85
N LEU A 179 -11.43 -9.32 -0.13
CA LEU A 179 -12.55 -10.23 -0.35
C LEU A 179 -12.60 -10.77 -1.78
N GLY A 180 -12.68 -12.09 -1.96
CA GLY A 180 -13.00 -12.66 -3.28
C GLY A 180 -11.94 -12.41 -4.35
N ASN A 181 -10.67 -12.21 -3.97
CA ASN A 181 -9.59 -11.98 -4.93
C ASN A 181 -8.93 -13.30 -5.33
N THR A 182 -8.40 -13.37 -6.55
CA THR A 182 -7.80 -14.58 -7.11
C THR A 182 -6.41 -14.31 -7.66
N ALA A 183 -5.47 -15.18 -7.33
CA ALA A 183 -4.14 -15.26 -7.92
C ALA A 183 -3.89 -16.69 -8.42
N LEU A 184 -3.27 -16.88 -9.59
CA LEU A 184 -2.94 -18.24 -10.03
C LEU A 184 -1.72 -18.84 -9.30
N LEU A 185 -0.89 -18.00 -8.69
CA LEU A 185 0.28 -18.43 -7.92
C LEU A 185 0.08 -18.20 -6.42
N GLN A 186 0.76 -17.24 -5.83
CA GLN A 186 0.82 -17.10 -4.38
C GLN A 186 -0.03 -15.93 -3.90
N GLY A 187 -0.70 -16.08 -2.75
CA GLY A 187 -1.41 -14.98 -2.12
C GLY A 187 -2.64 -14.57 -2.92
N GLY A 188 -3.70 -15.40 -2.88
CA GLY A 188 -4.94 -15.08 -3.58
C GLY A 188 -5.49 -13.70 -3.22
N GLY A 189 -5.49 -13.40 -1.92
CA GLY A 189 -5.77 -12.06 -1.40
C GLY A 189 -4.53 -11.17 -1.46
N ILE A 190 -3.54 -11.49 -0.64
CA ILE A 190 -2.33 -10.69 -0.46
C ILE A 190 -1.08 -11.54 -0.66
N TYR A 191 -0.17 -11.06 -1.50
CA TYR A 191 1.20 -11.57 -1.59
C TYR A 191 2.16 -10.57 -0.93
N ASN A 192 2.89 -11.03 0.09
CA ASN A 192 3.99 -10.31 0.72
C ASN A 192 5.32 -10.97 0.35
N GLY A 193 5.95 -10.49 -0.72
CA GLY A 193 7.18 -11.07 -1.27
C GLY A 193 8.45 -10.61 -0.56
N LEU A 194 9.58 -10.86 -1.24
CA LEU A 194 10.94 -10.52 -0.79
C LEU A 194 11.00 -9.12 -0.17
N ARG A 195 11.65 -8.98 1.00
CA ARG A 195 11.81 -7.70 1.73
C ARG A 195 10.50 -6.95 2.07
N GLY A 196 9.35 -7.51 1.72
CA GLY A 196 8.06 -6.89 1.92
C GLY A 196 7.69 -6.82 3.40
N THR A 197 6.95 -5.78 3.75
CA THR A 197 6.30 -5.67 5.05
C THR A 197 4.79 -5.60 4.89
N LEU A 198 4.08 -6.39 5.70
CA LEU A 198 2.62 -6.40 5.74
C LEU A 198 2.15 -6.23 7.18
N THR A 199 1.26 -5.27 7.42
CA THR A 199 0.53 -5.14 8.68
C THR A 199 -0.97 -5.15 8.40
N THR A 200 -1.71 -5.99 9.12
CA THR A 200 -3.18 -5.98 9.11
C THR A 200 -3.69 -5.80 10.53
N THR A 201 -4.66 -4.92 10.69
CA THR A 201 -5.21 -4.53 11.98
C THR A 201 -6.72 -4.39 11.89
N GLY A 202 -7.45 -5.29 12.56
CA GLY A 202 -8.88 -5.09 12.84
C GLY A 202 -9.12 -4.28 14.11
N VAL A 203 -10.34 -4.39 14.65
CA VAL A 203 -10.68 -3.86 15.97
C VAL A 203 -11.23 -4.99 16.83
N SER A 204 -11.04 -4.88 18.15
CA SER A 204 -11.60 -5.85 19.08
C SER A 204 -13.12 -5.99 18.87
N GLY A 205 -13.59 -7.22 18.70
CA GLY A 205 -15.01 -7.52 18.40
C GLY A 205 -15.43 -7.36 16.94
N THR A 206 -14.67 -6.65 16.11
CA THR A 206 -14.91 -6.49 14.67
C THR A 206 -13.60 -6.74 13.90
N PRO A 207 -13.20 -8.01 13.72
CA PRO A 207 -11.94 -8.32 13.06
C PRO A 207 -11.96 -7.84 11.61
N MET A 208 -10.79 -7.45 11.11
CA MET A 208 -10.60 -7.26 9.67
C MET A 208 -10.77 -8.61 8.96
N LEU A 209 -11.33 -8.62 7.75
CA LEU A 209 -11.57 -9.85 7.00
C LEU A 209 -10.65 -9.98 5.78
N ILE A 210 -9.97 -11.13 5.70
CA ILE A 210 -9.33 -11.64 4.49
C ILE A 210 -10.04 -12.95 4.15
N SER A 211 -10.98 -12.90 3.21
CA SER A 211 -11.91 -14.00 3.00
C SER A 211 -12.33 -14.24 1.55
N GLY A 212 -12.64 -15.49 1.23
CA GLY A 212 -13.10 -15.89 -0.10
C GLY A 212 -12.03 -15.76 -1.18
N ASN A 213 -10.75 -15.62 -0.80
CA ASN A 213 -9.68 -15.45 -1.77
C ASN A 213 -9.14 -16.81 -2.24
N SER A 214 -8.68 -16.88 -3.50
CA SER A 214 -8.18 -18.10 -4.13
C SER A 214 -6.75 -17.96 -4.65
N GLY A 215 -5.86 -18.88 -4.28
CA GLY A 215 -4.45 -18.95 -4.71
C GLY A 215 -4.04 -20.37 -5.13
N ALA A 216 -2.80 -20.57 -5.58
CA ALA A 216 -2.16 -21.88 -5.56
C ALA A 216 -1.56 -22.20 -4.19
N GLN A 217 -0.95 -21.22 -3.52
CA GLN A 217 -0.47 -21.31 -2.14
C GLN A 217 -0.85 -20.04 -1.37
N GLY A 218 -1.35 -20.19 -0.15
CA GLY A 218 -1.76 -19.03 0.64
C GLY A 218 -2.97 -18.35 0.01
N GLY A 219 -4.12 -19.02 0.00
CA GLY A 219 -5.34 -18.47 -0.61
C GLY A 219 -5.67 -17.07 -0.07
N GLY A 220 -5.58 -16.89 1.24
CA GLY A 220 -5.69 -15.57 1.89
C GLY A 220 -4.40 -14.76 1.75
N ILE A 221 -3.32 -15.24 2.38
CA ILE A 221 -2.03 -14.55 2.43
C ILE A 221 -0.91 -15.52 2.06
N ALA A 222 0.03 -15.09 1.22
CA ALA A 222 1.33 -15.73 1.08
C ALA A 222 2.45 -14.76 1.46
N ALA A 223 3.28 -15.13 2.43
CA ALA A 223 4.46 -14.39 2.87
C ALA A 223 5.71 -15.19 2.49
N VAL A 224 6.48 -14.71 1.50
CA VAL A 224 7.59 -15.46 0.90
C VAL A 224 8.83 -14.56 0.90
N ASP A 225 9.84 -14.92 1.69
CA ASP A 225 11.08 -14.17 1.89
C ASP A 225 10.86 -12.71 2.33
N SER A 226 9.67 -12.44 2.89
CA SER A 226 9.31 -11.12 3.42
C SER A 226 10.17 -10.75 4.63
N THR A 227 10.35 -9.45 4.88
CA THR A 227 11.01 -9.00 6.11
C THR A 227 10.11 -9.28 7.31
N ALA A 228 8.84 -8.88 7.23
CA ALA A 228 7.88 -9.05 8.32
C ALA A 228 6.43 -9.12 7.83
N THR A 229 5.64 -9.96 8.50
CA THR A 229 4.18 -10.02 8.35
C THR A 229 3.51 -10.00 9.73
N THR A 230 2.75 -8.96 10.02
CA THR A 230 2.03 -8.79 11.29
C THR A 230 0.52 -8.85 11.04
N ILE A 231 -0.15 -9.78 11.72
CA ILE A 231 -1.59 -10.01 11.60
C ILE A 231 -2.22 -9.82 12.97
N THR A 232 -2.96 -8.73 13.16
CA THR A 232 -3.56 -8.36 14.44
C THR A 232 -5.06 -8.18 14.28
N GLN A 233 -5.87 -8.91 15.08
CA GLN A 233 -7.33 -8.78 15.03
C GLN A 233 -7.89 -8.97 13.60
N THR A 234 -7.29 -9.86 12.82
CA THR A 234 -7.68 -10.12 11.43
C THR A 234 -8.06 -11.58 11.29
N ALA A 235 -9.26 -11.85 10.77
CA ALA A 235 -9.70 -13.19 10.44
C ALA A 235 -9.30 -13.53 9.00
N VAL A 236 -8.54 -14.62 8.85
CA VAL A 236 -8.18 -15.20 7.55
C VAL A 236 -9.00 -16.47 7.36
N THR A 237 -10.10 -16.37 6.64
CA THR A 237 -11.13 -17.43 6.63
C THR A 237 -11.81 -17.65 5.29
N VAL A 238 -12.23 -18.89 5.01
CA VAL A 238 -12.92 -19.27 3.76
C VAL A 238 -12.06 -18.97 2.53
N ASN A 239 -10.75 -19.05 2.68
CA ASN A 239 -9.83 -18.93 1.55
C ASN A 239 -9.49 -20.31 1.00
N HIS A 240 -9.21 -20.35 -0.30
CA HIS A 240 -8.93 -21.56 -1.04
C HIS A 240 -7.52 -21.50 -1.66
N ALA A 241 -6.77 -22.57 -1.57
CA ALA A 241 -5.52 -22.77 -2.28
C ALA A 241 -5.62 -24.04 -3.13
N LEU A 242 -4.98 -24.07 -4.30
CA LEU A 242 -4.92 -25.28 -5.12
C LEU A 242 -4.01 -26.35 -4.52
N LEU A 243 -2.90 -25.93 -3.89
CA LEU A 243 -1.83 -26.83 -3.46
C LEU A 243 -1.80 -26.96 -1.93
N THR A 244 -1.49 -25.88 -1.22
CA THR A 244 -1.28 -25.91 0.23
C THR A 244 -1.65 -24.58 0.88
N ALA A 245 -1.89 -24.62 2.19
CA ALA A 245 -2.19 -23.46 3.03
C ALA A 245 -3.30 -22.58 2.43
N GLY A 246 -4.55 -23.05 2.50
CA GLY A 246 -5.69 -22.26 2.07
C GLY A 246 -5.74 -20.87 2.71
N GLY A 247 -5.33 -20.77 3.98
CA GLY A 247 -5.32 -19.51 4.74
C GLY A 247 -4.03 -18.72 4.52
N VAL A 248 -2.97 -19.13 5.23
CA VAL A 248 -1.68 -18.41 5.25
C VAL A 248 -0.53 -19.34 4.90
N HIS A 249 0.15 -19.05 3.79
CA HIS A 249 1.40 -19.71 3.43
C HIS A 249 2.58 -18.84 3.85
N ARG A 250 3.54 -19.41 4.58
CA ARG A 250 4.79 -18.72 4.96
C ARG A 250 6.01 -19.49 4.49
N THR A 251 6.91 -18.80 3.80
CA THR A 251 8.27 -19.27 3.50
C THR A 251 9.25 -18.19 3.95
N ASN A 252 10.11 -18.52 4.93
CA ASN A 252 11.04 -17.57 5.56
C ASN A 252 10.35 -16.33 6.15
N GLY A 253 11.14 -15.28 6.45
CA GLY A 253 10.68 -14.01 7.01
C GLY A 253 10.19 -14.10 8.45
N THR A 254 9.91 -12.95 9.07
CA THR A 254 9.27 -12.91 10.40
C THR A 254 7.75 -12.84 10.27
N MET A 255 7.04 -13.52 11.16
CA MET A 255 5.58 -13.45 11.21
C MET A 255 5.11 -13.37 12.65
N THR A 256 4.15 -12.47 12.90
CA THR A 256 3.51 -12.28 14.21
C THR A 256 2.00 -12.31 14.02
N THR A 257 1.31 -13.11 14.82
CA THR A 257 -0.16 -13.20 14.82
C THR A 257 -0.67 -12.88 16.22
N ASN A 258 -1.59 -11.92 16.34
CA ASN A 258 -2.21 -11.53 17.60
C ASN A 258 -3.73 -11.46 17.43
N ASN A 259 -4.47 -12.32 18.12
CA ASN A 259 -5.92 -12.43 17.99
C ASN A 259 -6.39 -12.52 16.52
N ALA A 260 -5.68 -13.33 15.73
CA ALA A 260 -5.88 -13.46 14.30
C ALA A 260 -6.33 -14.89 13.96
N PRO A 261 -7.64 -15.19 14.00
CA PRO A 261 -8.12 -16.53 13.70
C PRO A 261 -7.86 -16.86 12.22
N ILE A 262 -7.11 -17.93 11.97
CA ILE A 262 -6.87 -18.49 10.65
C ILE A 262 -7.63 -19.82 10.58
N THR A 263 -8.85 -19.80 10.04
CA THR A 263 -9.80 -20.91 10.18
C THR A 263 -10.65 -21.11 8.93
N ALA A 264 -11.19 -22.32 8.74
CA ALA A 264 -12.09 -22.67 7.63
C ALA A 264 -11.49 -22.38 6.25
N ASN A 265 -10.19 -22.59 6.08
CA ASN A 265 -9.52 -22.49 4.78
C ASN A 265 -9.25 -23.89 4.19
N THR A 266 -9.06 -23.95 2.87
CA THR A 266 -8.91 -25.22 2.13
C THR A 266 -7.78 -25.15 1.10
N PRO A 267 -6.93 -26.19 0.95
CA PRO A 267 -6.67 -27.24 1.91
C PRO A 267 -5.93 -26.69 3.13
N GLY A 268 -6.49 -26.93 4.32
CA GLY A 268 -5.90 -26.54 5.59
C GLY A 268 -5.74 -25.03 5.77
N ASN A 269 -5.32 -24.65 6.98
CA ASN A 269 -5.13 -23.25 7.33
C ASN A 269 -3.72 -22.78 6.96
N CYS A 270 -2.68 -23.50 7.41
CA CYS A 270 -1.29 -23.08 7.22
C CYS A 270 -0.31 -24.21 6.86
N VAL A 271 -0.82 -25.43 6.63
CA VAL A 271 0.00 -26.61 6.30
C VAL A 271 0.90 -26.34 5.10
N GLY A 272 2.17 -26.73 5.20
CA GLY A 272 3.20 -26.51 4.18
C GLY A 272 4.02 -25.22 4.36
N SER A 273 3.80 -24.49 5.45
CA SER A 273 4.61 -23.31 5.80
C SER A 273 5.92 -23.68 6.51
N ALA A 274 7.01 -23.00 6.15
CA ALA A 274 8.33 -23.15 6.76
C ALA A 274 9.02 -21.77 6.90
N PRO A 275 9.18 -21.22 8.12
CA PRO A 275 8.73 -21.77 9.41
C PRO A 275 7.20 -21.81 9.55
N ALA A 276 6.70 -22.55 10.54
CA ALA A 276 5.28 -22.62 10.84
C ALA A 276 4.68 -21.22 11.09
N VAL A 277 3.41 -21.04 10.72
CA VAL A 277 2.66 -19.81 11.03
C VAL A 277 2.31 -19.82 12.52
N PRO A 278 2.65 -18.76 13.29
CA PRO A 278 2.35 -18.71 14.72
C PRO A 278 0.84 -18.80 14.98
N ASN A 279 0.46 -19.50 16.05
CA ASN A 279 -0.93 -19.66 16.50
C ASN A 279 -1.91 -20.18 15.43
N CYS A 280 -1.41 -20.77 14.34
CA CYS A 280 -2.25 -21.38 13.32
C CYS A 280 -2.43 -22.86 13.64
N THR A 281 -3.68 -23.28 13.78
CA THR A 281 -4.06 -24.67 14.02
C THR A 281 -4.74 -25.24 12.77
N GLY A 282 -4.42 -26.49 12.41
CA GLY A 282 -4.90 -27.16 11.19
C GLY A 282 -4.20 -26.69 9.92
#